data_AF-A0AA43CTU9-F1
#
_entry.id   AF-A0AA43CTU9-F1
#
_cell.length_a   1.000
_cell.length_b   1.000
_cell.length_c   1.000
_cell.angle_alpha   90.00
_cell.angle_beta   90.00
_cell.angle_gamma   90.00
#
_symmetry.space_group_name_H-M   'P 1'
#
loop_
_entity.id
_entity.type
_entity.pdbx_description
1 polymer ?
#
loop_
_entity_poly.entity_id
_entity_poly.type
_entity_poly.pdbx_seq_one_letter_code
_entity_poly.pdbx_strand_id
1 'polypeptide(L)'
;MNDHKSTGKKTIALNKRARFEYHIEDRFEAGIALEGWEVKSLREGRVQFSDSYVLLKDNEAFLFGCQINPLPTASTHVKPDPLRTRKLLLHRREIDRLTGAVDRKGYTVIP
;
A
#
# COMPACT_ATOMS: atom_id res chain seq x y z
N MET A 1 -23.72 -26.96 -17.03
CA MET A 1 -22.57 -26.97 -16.10
C MET A 1 -22.10 -25.54 -15.95
N ASN A 2 -22.52 -24.86 -14.88
CA ASN A 2 -22.16 -23.47 -14.64
C ASN A 2 -20.82 -23.44 -13.90
N ASP A 3 -19.77 -23.05 -14.62
CA ASP A 3 -18.46 -22.76 -14.02
C ASP A 3 -18.57 -21.47 -13.21
N HIS A 4 -18.89 -21.60 -11.92
CA HIS A 4 -18.56 -20.58 -10.94
C HIS A 4 -17.03 -20.55 -10.78
N LYS A 5 -16.35 -19.77 -11.64
CA LYS A 5 -14.98 -19.33 -11.37
C LYS A 5 -15.01 -18.55 -10.05
N SER A 6 -14.59 -19.23 -8.97
CA SER A 6 -14.20 -18.58 -7.72
C SER A 6 -13.28 -17.41 -8.09
N THR A 7 -13.73 -16.19 -7.84
CA THR A 7 -12.95 -14.96 -7.96
C THR A 7 -11.91 -14.95 -6.85
N GLY A 8 -10.90 -15.82 -6.98
CA GLY A 8 -9.82 -15.93 -6.03
C GLY A 8 -9.12 -14.58 -5.91
N LYS A 9 -9.02 -14.06 -4.67
CA LYS A 9 -8.15 -12.93 -4.33
C LYS A 9 -6.73 -13.24 -4.80
N LYS A 10 -6.38 -12.83 -6.02
CA LYS A 10 -5.01 -12.95 -6.54
C LYS A 10 -4.18 -11.87 -5.86
N THR A 11 -3.23 -12.28 -5.02
CA THR A 11 -2.26 -11.36 -4.42
C THR A 11 -1.51 -10.64 -5.54
N ILE A 12 -1.65 -9.32 -5.57
CA ILE A 12 -1.00 -8.48 -6.59
C ILE A 12 0.48 -8.30 -6.26
N ALA A 13 0.78 -7.97 -5.02
CA ALA A 13 2.13 -7.78 -4.55
C ALA A 13 2.23 -8.03 -3.04
N LEU A 14 3.42 -8.37 -2.58
CA LEU A 14 3.70 -8.65 -1.18
C LEU A 14 5.11 -8.13 -0.84
N ASN A 15 5.21 -7.36 0.24
CA ASN A 15 6.49 -7.02 0.82
C ASN A 15 7.06 -8.25 1.55
N LYS A 16 7.92 -9.00 0.88
CA LYS A 16 8.55 -10.20 1.50
C LYS A 16 9.55 -9.80 2.58
N ARG A 17 10.26 -8.67 2.40
CA ARG A 17 11.30 -8.17 3.33
C ARG A 17 10.75 -7.84 4.70
N ALA A 18 9.52 -7.31 4.76
CA ALA A 18 8.79 -7.06 6.00
C ALA A 18 8.88 -8.20 7.03
N ARG A 19 8.73 -9.45 6.59
CA ARG A 19 8.71 -10.63 7.49
C ARG A 19 10.09 -11.07 7.95
N PHE A 20 11.15 -10.63 7.26
CA PHE A 20 12.53 -10.96 7.61
C PHE A 20 13.15 -9.88 8.50
N GLU A 21 12.79 -8.61 8.26
CA GLU A 21 13.37 -7.45 8.95
C GLU A 21 12.60 -7.07 10.22
N TYR A 22 11.31 -7.41 10.31
CA TYR A 22 10.44 -7.00 11.41
C TYR A 22 9.72 -8.19 12.04
N HIS A 23 9.50 -8.08 13.36
CA HIS A 23 8.53 -8.93 14.05
C HIS A 23 7.14 -8.31 13.93
N ILE A 24 6.21 -9.02 13.30
CA ILE A 24 4.85 -8.51 13.04
C ILE A 24 3.93 -8.91 14.20
N GLU A 25 3.51 -7.93 15.01
CA GLU A 25 2.59 -8.15 16.13
C GLU A 25 1.13 -8.12 15.69
N ASP A 26 0.72 -7.06 14.98
CA ASP A 26 -0.66 -6.85 14.53
C ASP A 26 -0.71 -6.65 13.01
N ARG A 27 -1.88 -6.92 12.41
CA ARG A 27 -2.16 -6.67 10.98
C ARG A 27 -3.46 -5.88 10.82
N PHE A 28 -3.43 -4.92 9.92
CA PHE A 28 -4.57 -4.07 9.60
C PHE A 28 -4.87 -4.14 8.10
N GLU A 29 -6.13 -4.01 7.74
CA GLU A 29 -6.55 -3.87 6.34
C GLU A 29 -6.83 -2.41 6.04
N ALA A 30 -6.31 -1.91 4.92
CA ALA A 30 -6.51 -0.54 4.49
C ALA A 30 -6.85 -0.50 2.99
N GLY A 31 -7.74 0.41 2.61
CA GLY A 31 -7.87 0.83 1.21
C GLY A 31 -6.70 1.75 0.83
N ILE A 32 -6.31 1.76 -0.45
CA ILE A 32 -5.29 2.68 -0.96
C ILE A 32 -5.87 3.54 -2.09
N ALA A 33 -5.67 4.86 -2.01
CA ALA A 33 -6.11 5.79 -3.03
C ALA A 33 -5.14 5.81 -4.22
N LEU A 34 -5.57 5.19 -5.34
CA LEU A 34 -4.76 5.01 -6.55
C LEU A 34 -5.31 5.81 -7.74
N GLU A 35 -4.40 6.21 -8.62
CA GLU A 35 -4.70 6.75 -9.93
C GLU A 35 -4.88 5.64 -10.97
N GLY A 36 -5.58 5.94 -12.07
CA GLY A 36 -5.90 4.94 -13.08
C GLY A 36 -4.69 4.24 -13.70
N TRP A 37 -3.56 4.96 -13.86
CA TRP A 37 -2.33 4.37 -14.40
C TRP A 37 -1.63 3.44 -13.38
N GLU A 38 -1.76 3.74 -12.09
CA GLU A 38 -1.22 2.91 -11.00
C GLU A 38 -1.95 1.58 -10.94
N VAL A 39 -3.29 1.61 -11.06
CA VAL A 39 -4.11 0.39 -11.11
C VAL A 39 -3.66 -0.53 -12.25
N LYS A 40 -3.41 0.01 -13.45
CA LYS A 40 -2.90 -0.78 -14.59
C LYS A 40 -1.51 -1.35 -14.31
N SER A 41 -0.61 -0.54 -13.76
CA SER A 41 0.78 -0.94 -13.46
C SER A 41 0.83 -2.03 -12.37
N LEU A 42 -0.02 -1.93 -11.34
CA LEU A 42 -0.16 -2.94 -10.29
C LEU A 42 -0.65 -4.27 -10.84
N ARG A 43 -1.61 -4.27 -11.78
CA ARG A 43 -2.08 -5.51 -12.40
C ARG A 43 -0.99 -6.24 -13.17
N GLU A 44 0.00 -5.52 -13.69
CA GLU A 44 1.22 -6.04 -14.33
C GLU A 44 2.35 -6.36 -13.32
N GLY A 45 2.09 -6.25 -12.02
CA GLY A 45 3.06 -6.57 -10.96
C GLY A 45 4.19 -5.54 -10.82
N ARG A 46 4.04 -4.33 -11.36
CA ARG A 46 5.09 -3.29 -11.38
C ARG A 46 5.11 -2.43 -10.13
N VAL A 47 5.38 -3.05 -8.97
CA VAL A 47 5.49 -2.35 -7.69
C VAL A 47 6.67 -2.84 -6.87
N GLN A 48 7.28 -1.91 -6.14
CA GLN A 48 8.40 -2.17 -5.25
C GLN A 48 8.19 -1.49 -3.90
N PHE A 49 8.42 -2.25 -2.82
CA PHE A 49 8.20 -1.85 -1.43
C PHE A 49 9.51 -1.61 -0.64
N SER A 50 10.65 -1.48 -1.32
CA SER A 50 11.98 -1.58 -0.71
C SER A 50 12.16 -0.70 0.54
N ASP A 51 11.74 0.57 0.45
CA ASP A 51 11.89 1.55 1.53
C ASP A 51 10.53 2.19 1.86
N SER A 52 9.45 1.44 1.65
CA SER A 52 8.10 1.94 1.87
C SER A 52 7.66 1.80 3.31
N TYR A 53 7.06 2.85 3.86
CA TYR A 53 6.53 2.91 5.22
C TYR A 53 5.24 3.72 5.25
N VAL A 54 4.48 3.57 6.33
CA VAL A 54 3.26 4.34 6.56
C VAL A 54 3.53 5.49 7.51
N LEU A 55 3.32 6.71 7.03
CA LEU A 55 3.34 7.92 7.85
C LEU A 55 1.93 8.19 8.38
N LEU A 56 1.81 8.31 9.70
CA LEU A 56 0.60 8.77 10.37
C LEU A 56 0.77 10.26 10.67
N LYS A 57 -0.10 11.09 10.12
CA LYS A 57 -0.03 12.54 10.31
C LYS A 57 -1.43 13.15 10.26
N ASP A 58 -1.71 14.07 11.16
CA ASP A 58 -2.97 14.83 11.20
C ASP A 58 -4.22 13.93 11.19
N ASN A 59 -4.13 12.76 11.82
CA ASN A 59 -5.17 11.71 11.84
C ASN A 59 -5.46 11.04 10.49
N GLU A 60 -4.50 11.07 9.58
CA GLU A 60 -4.53 10.38 8.31
C GLU A 60 -3.33 9.45 8.20
N ALA A 61 -3.45 8.43 7.35
CA ALA A 61 -2.40 7.48 7.07
C ALA A 61 -1.97 7.61 5.61
N PHE A 62 -0.65 7.61 5.37
CA PHE A 62 -0.07 7.77 4.05
C PHE A 62 1.02 6.74 3.81
N LEU A 63 0.94 6.04 2.70
CA LEU A 63 2.01 5.18 2.21
C LEU A 63 3.05 6.03 1.47
N PHE A 64 4.25 6.06 2.03
CA PHE A 64 5.45 6.69 1.47
C PHE A 64 6.42 5.65 0.93
N GLY A 65 7.28 6.04 0.00
CA GLY A 65 8.39 5.22 -0.52
C GLY A 65 7.97 4.00 -1.36
N CYS A 66 6.67 3.76 -1.57
CA CYS A 66 6.17 2.73 -2.47
C CYS A 66 6.33 3.20 -3.93
N GLN A 67 7.13 2.48 -4.71
CA GLN A 67 7.38 2.81 -6.10
C GLN A 67 6.47 1.97 -7.01
N ILE A 68 5.61 2.64 -7.80
CA ILE A 68 4.80 2.01 -8.84
C ILE A 68 5.32 2.46 -10.19
N ASN A 69 5.90 1.53 -10.96
CA ASN A 69 6.53 1.87 -12.23
C ASN A 69 5.48 1.95 -13.34
N PRO A 70 5.33 3.10 -14.02
CA PRO A 70 4.32 3.27 -15.06
C PRO A 70 4.54 2.29 -16.22
N LEU A 71 3.45 1.96 -16.91
CA LEU A 71 3.52 1.22 -18.16
C LEU A 71 4.08 2.11 -19.28
N PRO A 72 4.81 1.56 -20.26
CA PRO A 72 5.25 2.33 -21.44
C PRO A 72 4.06 2.85 -22.26
N THR A 73 2.92 2.17 -22.13
CA THR A 73 1.63 2.53 -22.74
C THR A 73 0.79 3.47 -21.87
N ALA A 74 1.37 4.05 -20.80
CA ALA A 74 0.70 5.09 -20.04
C ALA A 74 0.39 6.28 -20.96
N SER A 75 -0.77 6.90 -20.73
CA SER A 75 -1.23 8.02 -21.55
C SER A 75 -0.22 9.17 -21.52
N THR A 76 0.11 9.72 -22.68
CA THR A 76 1.00 10.89 -22.84
C THR A 76 0.47 12.16 -22.15
N HIS A 77 -0.83 12.21 -21.85
CA HIS A 77 -1.46 13.34 -21.16
C HIS A 77 -1.37 13.24 -19.63
N VAL A 78 -0.94 12.10 -19.10
CA VAL A 78 -0.69 11.90 -17.67
C VAL A 78 0.82 11.98 -17.46
N LYS A 79 1.26 12.70 -16.43
CA LYS A 79 2.66 12.68 -15.97
C LYS A 79 2.73 11.77 -14.75
N PRO A 80 3.08 10.48 -14.92
CA PRO A 80 3.09 9.54 -13.80
C PRO A 80 4.22 9.89 -12.85
N ASP A 81 3.90 10.06 -11.56
CA ASP A 81 4.89 10.12 -10.49
C ASP A 81 4.98 8.73 -9.82
N PRO A 82 6.05 7.94 -10.04
CA PRO A 82 6.20 6.62 -9.46
C PRO A 82 6.21 6.60 -7.93
N LEU A 83 6.73 7.65 -7.30
CA LEU A 83 6.97 7.76 -5.86
C LEU A 83 5.92 8.59 -5.13
N ARG A 84 4.82 8.94 -5.83
CA ARG A 84 3.70 9.69 -5.27
C ARG A 84 3.27 9.14 -3.91
N THR A 85 3.10 10.02 -2.93
CA THR A 85 2.54 9.65 -1.63
C THR A 85 1.07 9.24 -1.80
N ARG A 86 0.69 8.09 -1.23
CA ARG A 86 -0.65 7.52 -1.39
C ARG A 86 -1.40 7.51 -0.07
N LYS A 87 -2.57 8.13 -0.04
CA LYS A 87 -3.43 8.09 1.15
C LYS A 87 -3.99 6.68 1.35
N LEU A 88 -3.95 6.24 2.60
CA LEU A 88 -4.57 5.01 3.06
C LEU A 88 -5.92 5.33 3.71
N LEU A 89 -6.90 4.48 3.43
CA LEU A 89 -8.26 4.58 3.90
C LEU A 89 -8.46 3.54 5.01
N LEU A 90 -8.47 4.00 6.25
CA LEU A 90 -8.71 3.20 7.45
C LEU A 90 -9.81 3.85 8.29
N HIS A 91 -10.38 3.08 9.23
CA HIS A 91 -11.28 3.65 10.22
C HIS A 91 -10.53 4.54 11.21
N ARG A 92 -11.20 5.59 11.70
CA ARG A 92 -10.64 6.54 12.66
C ARG A 92 -10.01 5.85 13.88
N ARG A 93 -10.73 4.87 14.45
CA ARG A 93 -10.26 4.10 15.61
C ARG A 93 -8.97 3.31 15.34
N GLU A 94 -8.77 2.84 14.11
CA GLU A 94 -7.54 2.13 13.71
C GLU A 94 -6.37 3.09 13.61
N ILE A 95 -6.58 4.26 13.01
CA ILE A 95 -5.57 5.32 12.92
C ILE A 95 -5.14 5.77 14.33
N ASP A 96 -6.09 5.97 15.25
CA ASP A 96 -5.78 6.37 16.62
C ASP A 96 -4.98 5.29 17.36
N ARG A 97 -5.32 4.00 17.15
CA ARG A 97 -4.58 2.86 17.72
C ARG A 97 -3.16 2.80 17.18
N LEU A 98 -3.00 2.92 15.85
CA LEU A 98 -1.68 2.91 15.19
C LEU A 98 -0.83 4.08 15.65
N THR A 99 -1.39 5.29 15.73
CA THR A 99 -0.69 6.50 16.19
C THR A 99 -0.19 6.31 17.62
N GLY A 100 -1.05 5.80 18.51
CA GLY A 100 -0.66 5.49 19.88
C GLY A 100 0.44 4.43 19.99
N ALA A 101 0.48 3.45 19.08
CA ALA A 101 1.51 2.41 19.06
C ALA A 101 2.86 2.95 18.55
N VAL A 102 2.84 3.76 17.50
CA VAL A 102 4.03 4.43 16.95
C VAL A 102 4.64 5.37 17.99
N ASP A 103 3.85 6.27 18.58
CA ASP A 103 4.36 7.31 19.47
C ASP A 103 4.83 6.77 20.83
N ARG A 104 4.09 5.83 21.44
CA ARG A 104 4.37 5.40 22.83
C ARG A 104 5.33 4.24 22.93
N LYS A 105 5.33 3.36 21.93
CA LYS A 105 6.06 2.09 22.02
C LYS A 105 7.13 1.95 20.92
N GLY A 106 7.31 2.96 20.06
CA GLY A 106 8.35 2.97 19.03
C GLY A 106 8.12 1.96 17.90
N TYR A 107 6.88 1.55 17.65
CA TYR A 107 6.57 0.69 16.50
C TYR A 107 6.68 1.47 15.20
N THR A 108 6.87 0.73 14.11
CA THR A 108 6.73 1.23 12.75
C THR A 108 5.57 0.51 12.06
N VAL A 109 4.95 1.20 11.10
CA VAL A 109 3.87 0.66 10.29
C VAL A 109 4.39 0.45 8.87
N ILE A 110 4.38 -0.81 8.43
CA ILE A 110 4.93 -1.24 7.15
C ILE A 110 3.86 -1.90 6.28
N PRO A 111 3.92 -1.73 4.94
CA PRO A 111 3.00 -2.36 3.99
C PRO A 111 3.37 -3.81 3.64
#